data_AF-A0A7G5XHX3-F1
#
_entry.id   AF-A0A7G5XHX3-F1
#
_cell.length_a   1.000
_cell.length_b   1.000
_cell.length_c   1.000
_cell.angle_alpha   90.00
_cell.angle_beta   90.00
_cell.angle_gamma   90.00
#
_symmetry.space_group_name_H-M   'P 1'
#
loop_
_entity.id
_entity.type
_entity.pdbx_description
1 polymer ?
#
loop_
_entity_poly.entity_id
_entity_poly.type
_entity_poly.pdbx_seq_one_letter_code
_entity_poly.pdbx_strand_id
1 'polypeptide(L)'
;MELKILVFLNLLIYSVIVSQSFMYMIALRNVQESMGAASYIEIRKLLDKNFLKKFKPVVYSALVLGLALVAAASFQSSAIIKIGSALAFAGLIADVVMILKGDMPINRIINSWTLETFPANWVEYRSKWLYWFSWRQFANISGFIALLIAAVFG
;
A
#
# COMPACT_ATOMS: atom_id res chain seq x y z
N MET A 1 -14.98 17.33 18.26
CA MET A 1 -15.81 16.30 17.59
C MET A 1 -15.27 16.01 16.19
N GLU A 2 -15.03 17.05 15.39
CA GLU A 2 -14.52 16.95 14.01
C GLU A 2 -13.19 16.19 13.88
N LEU A 3 -12.20 16.47 14.74
CA LEU A 3 -10.90 15.76 14.71
C LEU A 3 -11.04 14.24 14.94
N LYS A 4 -11.92 13.82 15.85
CA LYS A 4 -12.16 12.40 16.13
C LYS A 4 -12.80 11.69 14.92
N ILE A 5 -13.68 12.38 14.21
CA ILE A 5 -14.26 11.88 12.95
C ILE A 5 -13.16 11.73 11.90
N LEU A 6 -12.26 12.71 11.75
CA LEU A 6 -11.14 12.61 10.82
C LEU A 6 -10.19 11.46 11.16
N VAL A 7 -9.85 11.26 12.44
CA VAL A 7 -9.04 10.11 12.89
C VAL A 7 -9.73 8.80 12.55
N PHE A 8 -11.03 8.68 12.83
CA PHE A 8 -11.82 7.49 12.51
C PHE A 8 -11.86 7.20 11.01
N LEU A 9 -12.15 8.21 10.18
CA LEU A 9 -12.18 8.05 8.72
C LEU A 9 -10.81 7.67 8.16
N ASN A 10 -9.72 8.25 8.71
CA ASN A 10 -8.36 7.87 8.34
C ASN A 10 -8.06 6.42 8.72
N LEU A 11 -8.40 5.99 9.94
CA LEU A 11 -8.21 4.60 10.35
C LEU A 11 -8.99 3.63 9.45
N LEU A 12 -10.22 3.98 9.10
CA LEU A 12 -11.07 3.14 8.24
C LEU A 12 -10.49 3.00 6.84
N ILE A 13 -10.07 4.10 6.20
CA ILE A 13 -9.50 4.02 4.84
C ILE A 13 -8.10 3.39 4.84
N TYR A 14 -7.29 3.66 5.87
CA TYR A 14 -5.95 3.08 6.01
C TYR A 14 -6.03 1.58 6.31
N SER A 15 -7.05 1.10 7.04
CA SER A 15 -7.24 -0.33 7.28
C SER A 15 -7.41 -1.12 5.96
N VAL A 16 -8.11 -0.54 4.97
CA VAL A 16 -8.20 -1.10 3.62
C VAL A 16 -6.82 -1.16 2.97
N ILE A 17 -5.99 -0.13 3.11
CA ILE A 17 -4.63 -0.08 2.54
C ILE A 17 -3.68 -1.06 3.21
N VAL A 18 -3.73 -1.22 4.53
CA VAL A 18 -2.84 -2.15 5.24
C VAL A 18 -3.30 -3.61 5.08
N SER A 19 -4.59 -3.86 4.80
CA SER A 19 -5.12 -5.21 4.60
C SER A 19 -4.42 -5.99 3.48
N GLN A 20 -4.11 -5.35 2.35
CA GLN A 20 -3.28 -5.97 1.30
C GLN A 20 -1.89 -6.34 1.81
N SER A 21 -1.31 -5.52 2.69
CA SER A 21 0.02 -5.76 3.23
C SER A 21 0.02 -7.02 4.09
N PHE A 22 -0.97 -7.16 4.97
CA PHE A 22 -1.14 -8.37 5.78
C PHE A 22 -1.44 -9.60 4.92
N MET A 23 -2.29 -9.48 3.90
CA MET A 23 -2.60 -10.60 3.00
C MET A 23 -1.35 -11.16 2.29
N TYR A 24 -0.44 -10.28 1.86
CA TYR A 24 0.82 -10.71 1.27
C TYR A 24 1.79 -11.32 2.27
N MET A 25 1.86 -10.80 3.50
CA MET A 25 2.69 -11.40 4.56
C MET A 25 2.20 -12.80 4.95
N ILE A 26 0.89 -12.98 5.05
CA ILE A 26 0.28 -14.22 5.53
C ILE A 26 0.31 -15.30 4.45
N ALA A 27 0.01 -14.94 3.19
CA ALA A 27 -0.24 -15.92 2.14
C ALA A 27 0.42 -15.57 0.79
N LEU A 28 0.08 -14.42 0.21
CA LEU A 28 0.30 -14.22 -1.23
C LEU A 28 1.78 -14.21 -1.65
N ARG A 29 2.70 -13.85 -0.75
CA ARG A 29 4.13 -13.93 -1.04
C ARG A 29 4.56 -15.36 -1.36
N ASN A 30 4.39 -16.28 -0.41
CA ASN A 30 4.84 -17.66 -0.53
C ASN A 30 4.13 -18.37 -1.70
N VAL A 31 2.85 -18.06 -1.90
CA VAL A 31 2.07 -18.54 -3.05
C VAL A 31 2.70 -18.10 -4.36
N GLN A 32 3.02 -16.81 -4.53
CA GLN A 32 3.62 -16.30 -5.77
C GLN A 32 5.06 -16.79 -5.99
N GLU A 33 5.84 -16.97 -4.92
CA GLU A 33 7.20 -17.53 -5.00
C GLU A 33 7.19 -19.00 -5.46
N SER A 34 6.13 -19.74 -5.13
CA SER A 34 5.95 -21.15 -5.51
C SER A 34 5.30 -21.35 -6.90
N MET A 35 4.77 -20.28 -7.51
CA MET A 35 4.15 -20.36 -8.83
C MET A 35 5.19 -20.57 -9.94
N GLY A 36 4.80 -21.32 -10.97
CA GLY A 36 5.46 -21.30 -12.27
C GLY A 36 5.15 -20.03 -13.06
N ALA A 37 5.91 -19.78 -14.13
CA ALA A 37 5.83 -18.56 -14.93
C ALA A 37 4.41 -18.28 -15.44
N ALA A 38 3.77 -19.26 -16.09
CA ALA A 38 2.44 -19.09 -16.69
C ALA A 38 1.39 -18.64 -15.66
N SER A 39 1.28 -19.34 -14.53
CA SER A 39 0.34 -19.00 -13.46
C SER A 39 0.65 -17.65 -12.81
N TYR A 40 1.93 -17.31 -12.64
CA TYR A 40 2.35 -16.02 -12.10
C TYR A 40 1.94 -14.87 -13.03
N ILE A 41 2.16 -15.01 -14.34
CA ILE A 41 1.81 -14.00 -15.34
C ILE A 41 0.30 -13.79 -15.38
N GLU A 42 -0.46 -14.89 -15.41
CA GLU A 42 -1.92 -14.86 -15.45
C GLU A 42 -2.50 -14.15 -14.22
N ILE A 43 -2.12 -14.59 -13.01
CA ILE A 43 -2.63 -13.97 -11.78
C ILE A 43 -2.22 -12.50 -11.70
N ARG A 44 -0.99 -12.14 -12.10
CA ARG A 44 -0.51 -10.75 -12.02
C ARG A 44 -1.33 -9.83 -12.93
N LYS A 45 -1.62 -10.26 -14.16
CA LYS A 45 -2.46 -9.52 -15.12
C LYS A 45 -3.89 -9.35 -14.61
N LEU A 46 -4.49 -10.43 -14.10
CA LEU A 46 -5.86 -10.41 -13.56
C LEU A 46 -5.97 -9.49 -12.34
N LEU A 47 -4.98 -9.55 -11.45
CA LEU A 47 -4.91 -8.68 -10.29
C LEU A 47 -4.70 -7.23 -10.72
N ASP A 48 -3.73 -6.92 -11.57
CA ASP A 48 -3.44 -5.54 -12.01
C ASP A 48 -4.66 -4.88 -12.66
N LYS A 49 -5.35 -5.60 -13.54
CA LYS A 49 -6.58 -5.12 -14.22
C LYS A 49 -7.66 -4.72 -13.21
N ASN A 50 -7.87 -5.54 -12.17
CA ASN A 50 -8.89 -5.29 -11.16
C ASN A 50 -8.45 -4.27 -10.10
N PHE A 51 -7.20 -4.35 -9.68
CA PHE A 51 -6.66 -3.59 -8.56
C PHE A 51 -6.47 -2.12 -8.95
N LEU A 52 -5.94 -1.82 -10.14
CA LEU A 52 -5.73 -0.43 -10.57
C LEU A 52 -7.03 0.37 -10.59
N LYS A 53 -8.14 -0.21 -11.06
CA LYS A 53 -9.41 0.50 -11.16
C LYS A 53 -10.07 0.72 -9.79
N LYS A 54 -10.03 -0.30 -8.91
CA LYS A 54 -10.74 -0.28 -7.62
C LYS A 54 -9.95 0.38 -6.51
N PHE A 55 -8.62 0.24 -6.52
CA PHE A 55 -7.75 0.67 -5.44
C PHE A 55 -7.29 2.13 -5.59
N LYS A 56 -7.24 2.65 -6.81
CA LYS A 56 -6.85 4.04 -7.07
C LYS A 56 -7.73 5.07 -6.34
N PRO A 57 -9.08 4.97 -6.33
CA PRO A 57 -9.91 5.84 -5.51
C PRO A 57 -9.59 5.76 -4.00
N VAL A 58 -9.37 4.55 -3.48
CA VAL A 58 -9.03 4.31 -2.06
C VAL A 58 -7.75 5.06 -1.67
N VAL A 59 -6.70 4.96 -2.48
CA VAL A 59 -5.42 5.64 -2.24
C VAL A 59 -5.60 7.17 -2.28
N TYR A 60 -6.32 7.72 -3.25
CA TYR A 60 -6.55 9.16 -3.29
C TYR A 60 -7.40 9.66 -2.12
N SER A 61 -8.44 8.93 -1.73
CA SER A 61 -9.23 9.25 -0.55
C SER A 61 -8.37 9.22 0.72
N ALA A 62 -7.49 8.24 0.87
CA ALA A 62 -6.56 8.17 2.00
C ALA A 62 -5.56 9.33 2.01
N LEU A 63 -5.04 9.74 0.85
CA LEU A 63 -4.14 10.90 0.76
C LEU A 63 -4.85 12.21 1.15
N VAL A 64 -6.06 12.44 0.64
CA VAL A 64 -6.84 13.65 0.97
C VAL A 64 -7.21 13.66 2.45
N LEU A 65 -7.71 12.55 2.99
CA LEU A 65 -8.07 12.43 4.40
C LEU A 65 -6.85 12.54 5.31
N GLY A 66 -5.71 11.97 4.91
CA GLY A 66 -4.46 12.04 5.67
C GLY A 66 -3.92 13.46 5.74
N LEU A 67 -3.91 14.18 4.62
CA LEU A 67 -3.51 15.59 4.58
C LEU A 67 -4.46 16.45 5.43
N ALA A 68 -5.78 16.23 5.32
CA ALA A 68 -6.77 16.94 6.13
C ALA A 68 -6.57 16.68 7.63
N LEU A 69 -6.25 15.43 8.03
CA LEU A 69 -5.97 15.10 9.43
C LEU A 69 -4.68 15.76 9.93
N VAL A 70 -3.60 15.74 9.16
CA VAL A 70 -2.34 16.42 9.53
C VAL A 70 -2.58 17.92 9.69
N ALA A 71 -3.31 18.54 8.76
CA ALA A 71 -3.66 19.95 8.83
C ALA A 71 -4.51 20.26 10.08
N ALA A 72 -5.59 19.51 10.32
CA ALA A 72 -6.45 19.70 11.48
C ALA A 72 -5.70 19.48 12.81
N ALA A 73 -4.85 18.46 12.87
CA ALA A 73 -4.05 18.16 14.05
C ALA A 73 -3.07 19.29 14.40
N SER A 74 -2.55 20.02 13.41
CA SER A 74 -1.56 21.09 13.63
C SER A 74 -2.08 22.23 14.52
N PHE A 75 -3.38 22.55 14.44
CA PHE A 75 -3.96 23.70 15.14
C PHE A 75 -4.23 23.43 16.62
N GLN A 76 -4.91 22.33 16.96
CA GLN A 76 -5.36 22.05 18.33
C GLN A 76 -5.46 20.54 18.60
N SER A 77 -4.32 19.86 18.72
CA SER A 77 -4.29 18.46 19.16
C SER A 77 -3.07 18.15 20.03
N SER A 78 -3.13 17.02 20.73
CA SER A 78 -2.00 16.51 21.53
C SER A 78 -0.78 16.24 20.63
N ALA A 79 0.40 16.24 21.24
CA ALA A 79 1.63 15.89 20.51
C ALA A 79 1.56 14.50 19.87
N ILE A 80 0.85 13.56 20.51
CA ILE A 80 0.68 12.19 20.02
C ILE A 80 -0.16 12.18 18.74
N ILE A 81 -1.29 12.90 18.67
CA ILE A 81 -2.09 13.00 17.43
C ILE A 81 -1.29 13.68 16.32
N LYS A 82 -0.56 14.76 16.62
CA LYS A 82 0.27 15.47 15.62
C LYS A 82 1.33 14.54 15.02
N ILE A 83 2.11 13.87 15.87
CA ILE A 83 3.19 12.99 15.42
C ILE A 83 2.63 11.77 14.71
N GLY A 84 1.62 11.10 15.28
CA GLY A 84 1.04 9.89 14.69
C GLY A 84 0.36 10.16 13.35
N SER A 85 -0.37 11.27 13.21
CA SER A 85 -0.96 11.66 11.91
C SER A 85 0.11 12.00 10.86
N ALA A 86 1.18 12.70 11.25
CA ALA A 86 2.28 13.02 10.34
C ALA A 86 3.03 11.75 9.88
N LEU A 87 3.32 10.82 10.79
CA LEU A 87 3.96 9.54 10.47
C LEU A 87 3.07 8.66 9.58
N ALA A 88 1.77 8.60 9.87
CA ALA A 88 0.80 7.89 9.05
C ALA A 88 0.76 8.45 7.62
N PHE A 89 0.68 9.77 7.48
CA PHE A 89 0.67 10.42 6.18
C PHE A 89 2.00 10.22 5.42
N ALA A 90 3.14 10.32 6.10
CA ALA A 90 4.44 10.03 5.52
C ALA A 90 4.54 8.56 5.03
N GLY A 91 3.97 7.61 5.78
CA GLY A 91 3.85 6.20 5.38
C GLY A 91 3.06 6.03 4.07
N LEU A 92 1.91 6.71 3.94
CA LEU A 92 1.12 6.70 2.70
C LEU A 92 1.87 7.31 1.51
N ILE A 93 2.56 8.43 1.72
CA ILE A 93 3.38 9.04 0.67
C ILE A 93 4.50 8.10 0.24
N ALA A 94 5.18 7.46 1.18
CA ALA A 94 6.23 6.48 0.89
C ALA A 94 5.67 5.28 0.09
N ASP A 95 4.51 4.73 0.47
CA ASP A 95 3.82 3.68 -0.29
C ASP A 95 3.56 4.11 -1.73
N VAL A 96 2.97 5.30 -1.93
CA VAL A 96 2.67 5.84 -3.27
C VAL A 96 3.94 6.01 -4.10
N VAL A 97 5.02 6.53 -3.52
CA VAL A 97 6.30 6.68 -4.22
C VAL A 97 6.85 5.32 -4.65
N MET A 98 6.79 4.30 -3.79
CA MET A 98 7.23 2.95 -4.09
C MET A 98 6.35 2.25 -5.14
N ILE A 99 5.04 2.50 -5.15
CA ILE A 99 4.14 2.05 -6.23
C ILE A 99 4.61 2.63 -7.56
N LEU A 100 4.80 3.95 -7.62
CA LEU A 100 5.09 4.66 -8.86
C LEU A 100 6.49 4.36 -9.42
N LYS A 101 7.49 4.21 -8.55
CA LYS A 101 8.89 3.97 -8.93
C LYS A 101 9.30 2.50 -8.97
N GLY A 102 8.61 1.64 -8.24
CA GLY A 102 8.94 0.22 -8.08
C GLY A 102 7.96 -0.69 -8.82
N ASP A 103 6.81 -0.95 -8.21
CA ASP A 103 5.89 -1.98 -8.69
C ASP A 103 5.24 -1.64 -10.04
N MET A 104 4.83 -0.38 -10.27
CA MET A 104 4.12 -0.01 -11.49
C MET A 104 4.97 -0.16 -12.76
N PRO A 105 6.25 0.25 -12.80
CA PRO A 105 7.14 -0.07 -13.91
C PRO A 105 7.27 -1.56 -14.19
N ILE A 106 7.44 -2.38 -13.12
CA ILE A 106 7.57 -3.83 -13.26
C ILE A 106 6.26 -4.45 -13.78
N ASN A 107 5.12 -3.98 -13.27
CA ASN A 107 3.79 -4.37 -13.75
C ASN A 107 3.63 -4.11 -15.24
N ARG A 108 4.06 -2.95 -15.75
CA ARG A 108 3.98 -2.66 -17.20
C ARG A 108 4.78 -3.67 -18.03
N ILE A 109 5.94 -4.09 -17.53
CA ILE A 109 6.77 -5.13 -18.17
C ILE A 109 6.07 -6.48 -18.13
N ILE A 110 5.60 -6.94 -16.97
CA ILE A 110 4.90 -8.24 -16.84
C ILE A 110 3.62 -8.25 -17.70
N ASN A 111 2.91 -7.13 -17.76
CA ASN A 111 1.68 -7.01 -18.55
C ASN A 111 1.92 -7.12 -20.06
N SER A 112 3.14 -6.89 -20.56
CA SER A 112 3.48 -7.04 -21.99
C SER A 112 3.83 -8.48 -22.38
N TRP A 113 4.11 -9.36 -21.42
CA TRP A 113 4.44 -10.78 -21.70
C TRP A 113 3.23 -11.57 -22.17
N THR A 114 3.41 -12.66 -22.90
CA THR A 114 2.36 -13.67 -23.16
C THR A 114 2.75 -15.01 -22.51
N LEU A 115 1.85 -15.99 -22.57
CA LEU A 115 2.17 -17.35 -22.10
C LEU A 115 3.21 -18.04 -23.00
N GLU A 116 3.35 -17.57 -24.24
CA GLU A 116 4.30 -18.07 -25.24
C GLU A 116 5.59 -17.24 -25.24
N THR A 117 5.52 -15.96 -24.84
CA THR A 117 6.63 -15.01 -24.89
C THR A 117 6.81 -14.29 -23.55
N PHE A 118 7.75 -14.80 -22.74
CA PHE A 118 8.22 -14.16 -21.51
C PHE A 118 9.72 -14.42 -21.35
N PRO A 119 10.47 -13.57 -20.63
CA PRO A 119 11.91 -13.70 -20.54
C PRO A 119 12.33 -14.88 -19.66
N ALA A 120 13.45 -15.52 -19.98
CA ALA A 120 13.99 -16.64 -19.20
C ALA A 120 14.28 -16.26 -17.73
N ASN A 121 14.62 -15.00 -17.48
CA ASN A 121 14.84 -14.45 -16.14
C ASN A 121 13.58 -13.86 -15.48
N TRP A 122 12.37 -14.31 -15.85
CA TRP A 122 11.10 -13.83 -15.27
C TRP A 122 11.09 -13.87 -13.72
N VAL A 123 11.80 -14.81 -13.11
CA VAL A 123 11.94 -14.93 -11.65
C VAL A 123 12.54 -13.67 -11.03
N GLU A 124 13.49 -13.01 -11.71
CA GLU A 124 14.11 -11.77 -11.22
C GLU A 124 13.10 -10.62 -11.16
N TYR A 125 12.18 -10.54 -12.13
CA TYR A 125 11.11 -9.53 -12.13
C TYR A 125 10.12 -9.78 -11.00
N ARG A 126 9.74 -11.05 -10.77
CA ARG A 126 8.91 -11.42 -9.61
C ARG A 126 9.60 -11.02 -8.30
N SER A 127 10.87 -11.37 -8.14
CA SER A 127 11.62 -11.05 -6.92
C SER A 127 11.77 -9.54 -6.72
N LYS A 128 12.03 -8.77 -7.79
CA LYS A 128 12.06 -7.30 -7.73
C LYS A 128 10.70 -6.72 -7.34
N TRP A 129 9.62 -7.25 -7.88
CA TRP A 129 8.26 -6.84 -7.52
C TRP A 129 7.98 -7.10 -6.03
N LEU A 130 8.22 -8.33 -5.56
CA LEU A 130 8.02 -8.68 -4.15
C LEU A 130 8.92 -7.86 -3.21
N TYR A 131 10.13 -7.52 -3.64
CA TYR A 131 11.03 -6.64 -2.89
C TYR A 131 10.43 -5.23 -2.70
N TRP A 132 9.97 -4.58 -3.77
CA TRP A 132 9.30 -3.28 -3.67
C TRP A 132 8.03 -3.35 -2.84
N PHE A 133 7.22 -4.39 -3.06
CA PHE A 133 6.03 -4.62 -2.26
C PHE A 133 6.35 -4.81 -0.77
N SER A 134 7.48 -5.43 -0.42
CA SER A 134 7.91 -5.60 0.99
C SER A 134 8.16 -4.27 1.69
N TRP A 135 8.81 -3.33 1.00
CA TRP A 135 9.03 -2.00 1.55
C TRP A 135 7.73 -1.21 1.70
N ARG A 136 6.80 -1.38 0.76
CA ARG A 136 5.44 -0.83 0.87
C ARG A 136 4.69 -1.38 2.08
N GLN A 137 4.81 -2.68 2.34
CA GLN A 137 4.22 -3.32 3.52
C GLN A 137 4.76 -2.66 4.80
N PHE A 138 6.08 -2.49 4.89
CA PHE A 138 6.70 -1.86 6.05
C PHE A 138 6.21 -0.42 6.26
N ALA A 139 6.16 0.41 5.20
CA ALA A 139 5.68 1.78 5.28
C ALA A 139 4.20 1.86 5.70
N ASN A 140 3.34 1.04 5.08
CA ASN A 140 1.92 1.02 5.38
C ASN A 140 1.62 0.53 6.81
N ILE A 141 2.27 -0.55 7.24
CA ILE A 141 2.06 -1.10 8.60
C ILE A 141 2.55 -0.11 9.66
N SER A 142 3.74 0.46 9.47
CA SER A 142 4.30 1.44 10.41
C SER A 142 3.43 2.69 10.52
N GLY A 143 2.96 3.23 9.39
CA GLY A 143 2.05 4.38 9.37
C GLY A 143 0.70 4.06 10.02
N PHE A 144 0.15 2.87 9.77
CA PHE A 144 -1.10 2.44 10.40
C PHE A 144 -0.97 2.27 11.93
N ILE A 145 0.13 1.67 12.41
CA ILE A 145 0.41 1.54 13.84
C ILE A 145 0.55 2.92 14.49
N ALA A 146 1.25 3.86 13.85
CA ALA A 146 1.37 5.22 14.37
C ALA A 146 0.00 5.91 14.51
N LEU A 147 -0.89 5.72 13.53
CA LEU A 147 -2.25 6.24 13.58
C LEU A 147 -3.11 5.58 14.66
N LEU A 148 -2.96 4.26 14.87
CA LEU A 148 -3.63 3.53 15.94
C LEU A 148 -3.18 4.02 17.33
N ILE A 149 -1.87 4.20 17.54
CA ILE A 149 -1.33 4.76 18.78
C ILE A 149 -1.89 6.15 19.02
N ALA A 150 -1.93 7.00 17.99
CA ALA A 150 -2.54 8.33 18.09
C ALA A 150 -4.03 8.30 18.44
N ALA A 151 -4.78 7.33 17.92
CA ALA A 151 -6.20 7.22 18.22
C ALA A 151 -6.48 6.73 19.65
N VAL A 152 -5.60 5.90 20.22
CA VAL A 152 -5.78 5.30 21.55
C VAL A 152 -5.25 6.21 22.67
N PHE A 153 -4.09 6.84 22.45
CA PHE A 153 -3.36 7.56 23.51
C PHE A 153 -3.32 9.07 23.31
N GLY A 154 -3.85 9.57 22.20
CA GLY A 154 -3.77 10.98 21.80
C GLY A 154 -4.97 11.84 22.14
#